data_AF-A0A8F2FBG9-F1
#
_entry.id   AF-A0A8F2FBG9-F1
#
_cell.length_a   1.000
_cell.length_b   1.000
_cell.length_c   1.000
_cell.angle_alpha   90.00
_cell.angle_beta   90.00
_cell.angle_gamma   90.00
#
_symmetry.space_group_name_H-M   'P 1'
#
loop_
_entity.id
_entity.type
_entity.pdbx_description
1 polymer ?
#
loop_
_entity_poly.entity_id
_entity_poly.type
_entity_poly.pdbx_seq_one_letter_code
_entity_poly.pdbx_strand_id
1 'polypeptide(L)'
;MLILTVNPLSVEAVSLFFYISTMLAQLGMYCWFGNFVYWESLEVTTSCYMSPWYLRGTPIKKTLFMLMERTKRPLQIKGINFVTLSFNTFIAILKWSYSYFTLLRHYMMKNQ
;
A
#
# COMPACT_ATOMS: atom_id res chain seq x y z
N MET A 1 -8.53 25.11 15.41
CA MET A 1 -9.44 26.24 15.13
C MET A 1 -10.02 26.18 13.70
N LEU A 2 -9.23 25.90 12.64
CA LEU A 2 -9.73 25.89 11.25
C LEU A 2 -10.77 24.79 10.91
N ILE A 3 -10.74 23.62 11.55
CA ILE A 3 -11.64 22.50 11.18
C ILE A 3 -13.08 22.70 11.73
N LEU A 4 -13.28 23.59 12.72
CA LEU A 4 -14.60 23.82 13.32
C LEU A 4 -15.38 25.01 12.73
N THR A 5 -14.75 25.80 11.84
CA THR A 5 -15.38 26.97 11.21
C THR A 5 -15.79 26.72 9.75
N VAL A 6 -15.38 25.60 9.16
CA VAL A 6 -15.74 25.27 7.78
C VAL A 6 -17.18 24.76 7.77
N ASN A 7 -18.09 25.53 7.18
CA ASN A 7 -19.43 25.04 6.88
C ASN A 7 -19.30 23.74 6.07
N PRO A 8 -20.08 22.69 6.38
CA PRO A 8 -20.01 21.41 5.67
C PRO A 8 -20.36 21.52 4.17
N LEU A 9 -20.94 22.65 3.77
CA LEU A 9 -21.28 23.03 2.39
C LEU A 9 -20.28 24.02 1.75
N SER A 10 -19.20 24.39 2.44
CA SER A 10 -18.16 25.25 1.86
C SER A 10 -17.38 24.48 0.79
N VAL A 11 -17.02 25.18 -0.30
CA VAL A 11 -16.22 24.64 -1.41
C VAL A 11 -14.90 24.04 -0.90
N GLU A 12 -14.34 24.60 0.17
CA GLU A 12 -13.11 24.11 0.81
C GLU A 12 -13.28 22.72 1.43
N ALA A 13 -14.40 22.46 2.12
CA ALA A 13 -14.66 21.15 2.74
C ALA A 13 -14.87 20.06 1.68
N VAL A 14 -15.58 20.40 0.60
CA VAL A 14 -15.78 19.51 -0.55
C VAL A 14 -14.45 19.21 -1.25
N SER A 15 -13.61 20.23 -1.48
CA SER A 15 -12.28 20.05 -2.07
C SER A 15 -11.37 19.15 -1.23
N LEU A 16 -11.35 19.35 0.10
CA LEU A 16 -10.58 18.50 1.02
C LEU A 16 -11.07 17.05 1.00
N PHE A 17 -12.38 16.82 0.95
CA PHE A 17 -12.95 15.48 0.87
C PHE A 17 -12.49 14.77 -0.41
N PHE A 18 -12.61 15.43 -1.57
CA PHE A 18 -12.15 14.89 -2.85
C PHE A 18 -10.63 14.66 -2.88
N TYR A 19 -9.85 15.55 -2.26
CA TYR A 19 -8.40 15.39 -2.15
C TYR A 19 -8.05 14.13 -1.36
N ILE A 20 -8.64 13.96 -0.16
CA ILE A 20 -8.45 12.78 0.67
C ILE A 20 -8.86 11.54 -0.12
N SER A 21 -10.08 11.51 -0.68
CA SER A 21 -10.56 10.34 -1.44
C SER A 21 -9.66 9.96 -2.60
N THR A 22 -9.10 10.95 -3.31
CA THR A 22 -8.15 10.72 -4.41
C THR A 22 -6.85 10.10 -3.90
N MET A 23 -6.29 10.64 -2.81
CA MET A 23 -5.11 10.06 -2.18
C MET A 23 -5.35 8.62 -1.70
N LEU A 24 -6.56 8.33 -1.19
CA LEU A 24 -6.95 6.97 -0.80
C LEU A 24 -7.03 6.03 -1.99
N ALA A 25 -7.66 6.47 -3.08
CA ALA A 25 -7.78 5.69 -4.30
C ALA A 25 -6.40 5.38 -4.89
N GLN A 26 -5.50 6.38 -4.91
CA GLN A 26 -4.14 6.22 -5.40
C GLN A 26 -3.36 5.20 -4.56
N LEU A 27 -3.43 5.30 -3.24
CA LEU A 27 -2.83 4.33 -2.31
C LEU A 27 -3.40 2.92 -2.50
N GLY A 28 -4.73 2.81 -2.66
CA GLY A 28 -5.42 1.56 -2.93
C GLY A 28 -4.95 0.89 -4.22
N MET A 29 -4.82 1.67 -5.30
CA MET A 29 -4.28 1.20 -6.58
C MET A 29 -2.83 0.70 -6.44
N TYR A 30 -1.96 1.40 -5.72
CA TYR A 30 -0.59 0.94 -5.48
C TYR A 30 -0.55 -0.35 -4.66
N CYS A 31 -1.39 -0.49 -3.62
CA CYS A 31 -1.48 -1.72 -2.84
C CYS A 31 -1.99 -2.90 -3.69
N TRP A 32 -2.99 -2.66 -4.53
CA TRP A 32 -3.56 -3.67 -5.42
C TRP A 32 -2.52 -4.18 -6.42
N PHE A 33 -1.81 -3.27 -7.10
CA PHE A 33 -0.74 -3.63 -8.02
C PHE A 33 0.39 -4.38 -7.31
N GLY A 34 0.78 -3.96 -6.10
CA GLY A 34 1.78 -4.66 -5.31
C GLY A 34 1.39 -6.11 -4.98
N ASN A 35 0.12 -6.34 -4.63
CA ASN A 35 -0.40 -7.68 -4.37
C ASN A 35 -0.53 -8.51 -5.65
N PHE A 36 -1.02 -7.92 -6.75
CA PHE A 36 -1.14 -8.62 -8.04
C PHE A 36 0.22 -9.10 -8.55
N VAL A 37 1.23 -8.23 -8.53
CA VAL A 37 2.61 -8.58 -8.94
C VAL A 37 3.20 -9.66 -8.03
N TYR A 38 2.89 -9.64 -6.72
CA TYR A 38 3.31 -10.68 -5.80
C TYR A 38 2.73 -12.07 -6.16
N TRP A 39 1.43 -12.13 -6.43
CA TRP A 39 0.76 -13.38 -6.81
C TRP A 39 1.27 -13.94 -8.13
N GLU A 40 1.34 -13.11 -9.16
CA GLU A 40 1.88 -13.47 -10.47
C GLU A 40 3.35 -13.95 -10.38
N SER A 41 4.16 -13.28 -9.56
CA SER A 41 5.56 -13.68 -9.35
C SER A 41 5.68 -15.09 -8.75
N LEU A 42 4.79 -15.46 -7.84
CA LEU A 42 4.73 -16.78 -7.20
C LEU A 42 4.31 -17.87 -8.20
N GLU A 43 3.30 -17.59 -9.02
CA GLU A 43 2.80 -18.51 -10.03
C GLU A 43 3.84 -18.77 -11.14
N VAL A 44 4.49 -17.72 -11.63
CA VAL A 44 5.58 -17.82 -12.62
C VAL A 44 6.76 -18.63 -12.07
N THR A 45 7.12 -18.42 -10.79
CA THR A 45 8.20 -19.18 -10.13
C THR A 45 7.86 -20.65 -10.03
N THR A 46 6.62 -20.97 -9.63
CA THR A 46 6.13 -22.34 -9.47
C THR A 46 6.08 -23.07 -10.82
N SER A 47 5.58 -22.40 -11.86
CA SER A 47 5.54 -22.94 -13.23
C SER A 47 6.95 -23.16 -13.82
N CYS A 48 7.89 -22.24 -13.56
CA CYS A 48 9.29 -22.43 -13.94
C CYS A 48 9.92 -23.62 -13.23
N TYR A 49 9.62 -23.82 -11.94
CA TYR A 49 10.14 -24.94 -11.13
C TYR A 49 9.61 -26.30 -11.61
N MET A 50 8.33 -26.37 -11.99
CA MET A 50 7.69 -27.57 -12.53
C MET A 50 8.10 -27.90 -13.97
N SER A 51 8.68 -26.94 -14.70
CA SER A 51 9.23 -27.21 -16.03
C SER A 51 10.50 -28.07 -15.94
N PRO A 52 10.85 -28.88 -16.96
CA PRO A 52 12.10 -29.63 -17.01
C PRO A 52 13.31 -28.71 -17.25
N TRP A 53 13.57 -27.76 -16.34
CA TRP A 53 14.63 -26.77 -16.42
C TRP A 53 16.03 -27.39 -16.37
N TYR A 54 16.16 -28.58 -15.79
CA TYR A 54 17.41 -29.35 -15.73
C TYR A 54 17.84 -29.92 -17.10
N LEU A 55 16.91 -30.02 -18.06
CA LEU A 55 17.16 -30.49 -19.44
C LEU A 55 17.47 -29.35 -20.42
N ARG A 56 17.35 -28.08 -20.00
CA ARG A 56 17.64 -26.93 -20.88
C ARG A 56 19.09 -26.48 -20.79
N GLY A 57 19.57 -25.83 -21.86
CA GLY A 57 20.93 -25.32 -21.96
C GLY A 57 21.33 -24.35 -20.85
N THR A 58 22.64 -24.29 -20.60
CA THR A 58 23.32 -23.47 -19.58
C THR A 58 22.88 -21.99 -19.50
N PRO A 59 22.65 -21.26 -20.62
CA PRO A 59 22.20 -19.87 -20.54
C PRO A 59 20.78 -19.74 -19.96
N ILE A 60 19.86 -20.63 -20.36
CA ILE A 60 18.47 -20.62 -19.90
C ILE A 60 18.39 -21.01 -18.42
N LYS A 61 19.22 -21.98 -18.00
CA LYS A 61 19.31 -22.42 -16.60
C LYS A 61 19.74 -21.28 -15.67
N LYS A 62 20.77 -20.51 -16.06
CA LYS A 62 21.24 -19.34 -15.26
C LYS A 62 20.17 -18.26 -15.16
N THR A 63 19.47 -17.96 -16.25
CA THR A 63 18.40 -16.96 -16.26
C THR A 63 17.21 -17.39 -15.41
N LEU A 64 16.77 -18.66 -15.48
CA LEU A 64 15.73 -19.20 -14.60
C LEU A 64 16.14 -19.14 -13.13
N PHE A 65 17.39 -19.49 -12.80
CA PHE A 65 17.88 -19.45 -11.42
C PHE A 65 17.90 -18.02 -10.87
N MET A 66 18.38 -17.05 -11.66
CA MET A 66 18.33 -15.63 -11.29
C MET A 66 16.90 -15.14 -11.14
N LEU A 67 15.98 -15.56 -12.00
CA LEU A 67 14.57 -15.22 -11.90
C LEU A 67 13.96 -15.78 -10.61
N MET A 68 14.13 -17.08 -10.32
CA MET A 68 13.63 -17.71 -9.09
C MET A 68 14.20 -17.07 -7.83
N GLU A 69 15.47 -16.67 -7.84
CA GLU A 69 16.11 -16.03 -6.68
C GLU A 69 15.73 -14.55 -6.53
N ARG A 70 15.33 -13.90 -7.63
CA ARG A 70 14.73 -12.57 -7.62
C ARG A 70 13.28 -12.59 -7.14
N THR A 71 12.50 -13.61 -7.50
CA THR A 71 11.10 -13.74 -7.09
C THR A 71 10.91 -14.25 -5.66
N LYS A 72 11.86 -15.02 -5.12
CA LYS A 72 11.92 -15.37 -3.69
C LYS A 72 12.06 -14.17 -2.76
N ARG A 73 12.63 -13.06 -3.25
CA ARG A 73 12.57 -11.77 -2.55
C ARG A 73 11.30 -11.08 -3.04
N PRO A 74 10.20 -11.15 -2.29
CA PRO A 74 8.99 -10.49 -2.73
C PRO A 74 9.32 -9.03 -2.96
N LEU A 75 8.89 -8.50 -4.10
CA LEU A 75 8.96 -7.09 -4.43
C LEU A 75 7.97 -6.33 -3.54
N GLN A 76 8.14 -6.49 -2.23
CA GLN A 76 7.59 -5.59 -1.24
C GLN A 76 8.31 -4.29 -1.50
N ILE A 77 7.59 -3.32 -2.07
CA ILE A 77 8.01 -1.93 -2.13
C ILE A 77 8.08 -1.45 -0.67
N LYS A 78 9.15 -1.86 0.03
CA LYS A 78 9.53 -1.42 1.37
C LYS A 78 10.25 -0.10 1.17
N GLY A 79 9.45 0.96 1.01
CA GLY A 79 9.98 2.32 0.87
C GLY A 79 10.83 2.74 2.07
N ILE A 80 10.54 2.23 3.26
CA ILE A 80 11.33 2.29 4.50
C ILE A 80 10.75 1.22 5.44
N ASN A 81 11.61 0.48 6.15
CA ASN A 81 11.26 -0.59 7.10
C ASN A 81 9.94 -0.33 7.88
N PHE A 82 8.90 -1.17 7.67
CA PHE A 82 7.69 -1.39 8.49
C PHE A 82 6.29 -1.09 7.91
N VAL A 83 6.13 -0.69 6.65
CA VAL A 83 4.78 -0.63 6.05
C VAL A 83 4.73 -1.51 4.82
N THR A 84 4.30 -2.76 4.98
CA THR A 84 3.67 -3.47 3.86
C THR A 84 2.49 -2.62 3.43
N LEU A 85 2.57 -1.95 2.28
CA LEU A 85 1.47 -1.21 1.66
C LEU A 85 0.27 -2.14 1.49
N SER A 86 -0.56 -2.16 2.52
CA SER A 86 -1.72 -3.01 2.68
C SER A 86 -2.88 -2.13 3.13
N PHE A 87 -4.08 -2.57 2.78
CA PHE A 87 -5.33 -2.00 3.30
C PHE A 87 -5.33 -1.89 4.83
N ASN A 88 -4.63 -2.79 5.52
CA ASN A 88 -4.56 -2.81 6.98
C ASN A 88 -3.76 -1.62 7.55
N THR A 89 -2.63 -1.27 6.94
CA THR A 89 -1.85 -0.07 7.29
C THR A 89 -2.57 1.21 6.92
N PHE A 90 -3.38 1.19 5.86
CA PHE A 90 -4.24 2.30 5.51
C PHE A 90 -5.30 2.56 6.61
N ILE A 91 -6.00 1.52 7.07
CA ILE A 91 -6.94 1.62 8.21
C ILE A 91 -6.21 2.07 9.48
N ALA A 92 -5.00 1.60 9.72
CA ALA A 92 -4.20 2.07 10.84
C ALA A 92 -3.99 3.58 10.75
N ILE A 93 -3.49 4.11 9.64
CA ILE A 93 -3.28 5.56 9.47
C ILE A 93 -4.59 6.33 9.71
N LEU A 94 -5.73 5.87 9.19
CA LEU A 94 -7.03 6.50 9.45
C LEU A 94 -7.40 6.50 10.94
N LYS A 95 -7.19 5.37 11.65
CA LYS A 95 -7.46 5.28 13.09
C LYS A 95 -6.58 6.24 13.89
N TRP A 96 -5.32 6.39 13.50
CA TRP A 96 -4.39 7.33 14.14
C TRP A 96 -4.81 8.78 13.89
N SER A 97 -5.16 9.13 12.64
CA SER A 97 -5.69 10.46 12.30
C SER A 97 -6.98 10.77 13.04
N TYR A 98 -7.89 9.81 13.16
CA TYR A 98 -9.14 9.97 13.92
C TYR A 98 -8.87 10.13 15.42
N SER A 99 -7.95 9.34 15.99
CA SER A 99 -7.56 9.47 17.40
C SER A 99 -6.90 10.81 17.69
N TYR A 100 -6.10 11.33 16.75
CA TYR A 100 -5.53 12.67 16.87
C TYR A 100 -6.63 13.75 16.83
N PHE A 101 -7.60 13.59 15.93
CA PHE A 101 -8.75 14.49 15.84
C PHE A 101 -9.59 14.50 17.12
N THR A 102 -9.88 13.34 17.71
CA THR A 102 -10.66 13.25 18.95
C THR A 102 -9.90 13.84 20.14
N LEU A 103 -8.58 13.62 20.25
CA LEU A 103 -7.75 14.26 21.26
C LEU A 103 -7.77 15.78 21.15
N LEU A 104 -7.62 16.31 19.93
CA LEU A 104 -7.67 17.76 19.70
C LEU A 104 -9.04 18.33 20.08
N ARG A 105 -10.12 17.63 19.71
CA ARG A 105 -11.49 18.03 20.07
C ARG A 105 -11.70 18.04 21.58
N HIS A 106 -11.20 17.03 22.28
CA HIS A 106 -11.28 16.96 23.74
C HIS A 106 -10.52 18.11 24.41
N TYR A 107 -9.32 18.44 23.91
CA TYR A 107 -8.52 19.55 24.43
C TYR A 107 -9.21 20.90 24.23
N MET A 108 -9.80 21.15 23.05
CA MET A 108 -10.52 22.41 22.80
C MET A 108 -11.80 22.53 23.65
N MET A 109 -12.52 21.43 23.91
CA MET A 109 -13.70 21.42 24.78
C MET A 109 -13.35 21.65 26.26
N LYS A 110 -12.15 21.28 26.69
CA LYS A 110 -11.67 21.48 28.07
C LYS A 110 -11.10 22.89 28.32
N ASN A 111 -10.79 23.63 27.25
CA ASN A 111 -10.21 24.98 27.31
C ASN A 111 -11.25 26.09 27.07
N GLN A 112 -12.54 25.77 27.23
CA GLN A 112 -13.64 26.69 27.53
C GLN A 112 -14.06 26.49 28.98
#